data_AF-A0A655NVJ3-F1
#
_entry.id   AF-A0A655NVJ3-F1
#
_cell.length_a   1.000
_cell.length_b   1.000
_cell.length_c   1.000
_cell.angle_alpha   90.00
_cell.angle_beta   90.00
_cell.angle_gamma   90.00
#
_symmetry.space_group_name_H-M   'P 1'
#
loop_
_entity.id
_entity.type
_entity.pdbx_description
1 polymer ?
#
loop_
_entity_poly.entity_id
_entity_poly.type
_entity_poly.pdbx_seq_one_letter_code
_entity_poly.pdbx_strand_id
1 'polypeptide(L)' 'MVPQLHIHHIARFTHDMAWPGPVWGRTQGVFRTQQEQAALLTQLRDALAKHALFTA' A
#
# COMPACT_ATOMS: atom_id res chain seq x y z
N MET A 1 -2.16 20.74 -0.67
CA MET A 1 -1.89 20.29 -2.05
C MET A 1 -0.53 19.60 -2.08
N VAL A 2 -0.40 18.42 -2.71
CA VAL A 2 0.89 17.72 -2.89
C VAL A 2 1.25 17.75 -4.39
N PRO A 3 2.08 18.69 -4.86
CA PRO A 3 2.28 18.92 -6.30
C PRO A 3 3.26 17.95 -6.96
N GLN A 4 4.07 17.22 -6.20
CA GLN A 4 4.97 16.20 -6.73
C GLN A 4 4.18 15.03 -7.31
N LEU A 5 4.50 14.59 -8.52
CA LEU A 5 3.88 13.42 -9.15
C LEU A 5 4.11 12.17 -8.29
N HIS A 6 3.04 11.51 -7.88
CA HIS A 6 3.07 10.22 -7.16
C HIS A 6 1.86 9.38 -7.58
N ILE A 7 2.08 8.08 -7.78
CA ILE A 7 1.06 7.17 -8.32
C ILE A 7 0.70 6.16 -7.24
N HIS A 8 -0.59 6.07 -6.92
CA HIS A 8 -1.11 5.15 -5.91
C HIS A 8 -1.35 3.76 -6.51
N HIS A 9 -0.71 2.74 -5.95
CA HIS A 9 -1.01 1.34 -6.23
C HIS A 9 -1.68 0.74 -4.98
N ILE A 10 -2.98 0.44 -5.07
CA ILE A 10 -3.79 0.00 -3.92
C ILE A 10 -4.51 -1.31 -4.27
N ALA A 11 -4.16 -2.40 -3.58
CA ALA A 11 -4.91 -3.64 -3.66
C ALA A 11 -6.30 -3.49 -3.00
N ARG A 12 -7.36 -3.95 -3.68
CA ARG A 12 -8.76 -3.81 -3.26
C ARG A 12 -9.40 -5.16 -3.02
N PHE A 13 -10.32 -5.20 -2.07
CA PHE A 13 -11.08 -6.40 -1.71
C PHE A 13 -12.56 -6.05 -1.57
N THR A 14 -13.45 -6.99 -1.89
CA THR A 14 -14.91 -6.77 -1.80
C THR A 14 -15.41 -6.48 -0.39
N HIS A 15 -14.61 -6.81 0.63
CA HIS A 15 -14.87 -6.58 2.04
C HIS A 15 -14.00 -5.45 2.63
N ASP A 16 -13.24 -4.70 1.80
CA ASP A 16 -12.52 -3.53 2.31
C ASP A 16 -13.50 -2.39 2.63
N MET A 17 -13.14 -1.55 3.62
CA MET A 17 -14.03 -0.51 4.16
C MET A 17 -14.54 0.50 3.13
N ALA A 18 -13.85 0.65 1.99
CA ALA A 18 -14.17 1.62 0.97
C ALA A 18 -14.87 1.00 -0.24
N TRP A 19 -14.95 -0.33 -0.33
CA TRP A 19 -15.54 -1.03 -1.47
C TRP A 19 -17.05 -0.77 -1.59
N PRO A 20 -17.60 -0.60 -2.81
CA PRO A 20 -16.94 -0.56 -4.13
C PRO A 20 -16.38 0.82 -4.51
N GLY A 21 -16.47 1.81 -3.62
CA GLY A 21 -16.00 3.17 -3.85
C GLY A 21 -14.47 3.34 -3.77
N PRO A 22 -14.00 4.59 -3.94
CA PRO A 22 -12.59 4.95 -3.78
C PRO A 22 -12.15 4.96 -2.31
N VAL A 23 -10.87 4.67 -2.06
CA VAL A 23 -10.28 4.71 -0.71
C VAL A 23 -10.10 6.16 -0.19
N TRP A 24 -9.85 7.12 -1.09
CA TRP A 24 -9.55 8.51 -0.70
C TRP A 24 -10.74 9.18 -0.01
N GLY A 25 -10.50 9.66 1.22
CA GLY A 25 -11.54 10.27 2.07
C GLY A 25 -12.54 9.28 2.66
N ARG A 26 -12.33 7.96 2.51
CA ARG A 26 -13.27 6.91 2.96
C ARG A 26 -12.62 5.87 3.88
N THR A 27 -11.54 6.24 4.56
CA THR A 27 -10.90 5.39 5.59
C THR A 27 -10.95 6.04 6.96
N GLN A 28 -10.77 5.22 8.01
CA GLN A 28 -10.72 5.69 9.39
C GLN A 28 -9.34 6.23 9.82
N GLY A 29 -8.34 6.22 8.92
CA GLY A 29 -6.97 6.65 9.27
C GLY A 29 -6.26 5.73 10.27
N VAL A 30 -6.74 4.49 10.44
CA VAL A 30 -6.11 3.49 11.31
C VAL A 30 -4.82 3.00 10.70
N PHE A 31 -3.75 3.03 11.48
CA PHE A 31 -2.43 2.52 11.09
C PHE A 31 -2.32 1.03 11.38
N ARG A 32 -1.54 0.34 10.54
CA ARG A 32 -1.08 -1.02 10.87
C ARG A 32 -0.27 -1.01 12.16
N THR A 33 -0.31 -2.12 12.89
CA THR A 33 0.59 -2.32 14.02
C THR A 33 2.05 -2.37 13.55
N GLN A 34 3.00 -2.16 14.47
CA GLN A 34 4.42 -2.22 14.13
C GLN A 34 4.84 -3.58 13.55
N GLN A 35 4.27 -4.66 14.08
CA GLN A 35 4.55 -6.02 13.62
C GLN A 35 4.01 -6.24 12.19
N GLU A 36 2.76 -5.87 11.91
CA GLU A 36 2.17 -5.98 10.58
C GLU A 36 2.91 -5.12 9.55
N GLN A 37 3.31 -3.90 9.95
CA GLN A 37 4.06 -2.99 9.09
C GLN A 37 5.44 -3.56 8.72
N ALA A 38 6.15 -4.15 9.69
CA ALA A 38 7.44 -4.79 9.45
C ALA A 38 7.32 -6.03 8.56
N ALA A 39 6.30 -6.88 8.81
CA ALA A 39 6.05 -8.07 8.00
C ALA A 39 5.74 -7.72 6.54
N LEU A 40 4.87 -6.73 6.30
CA LEU A 40 4.54 -6.28 4.94
C LEU A 40 5.74 -5.67 4.23
N LEU A 41 6.57 -4.89 4.95
CA LEU A 41 7.78 -4.30 4.38
C LEU A 41 8.76 -5.36 3.87
N THR A 42 9.00 -6.41 4.65
CA THR A 42 9.84 -7.55 4.24
C THR A 42 9.26 -8.21 2.99
N GLN A 43 7.96 -8.55 3.00
CA GLN A 43 7.30 -9.18 1.85
C GLN A 43 7.41 -8.33 0.57
N LEU A 44 7.20 -7.02 0.67
CA LEU A 44 7.28 -6.12 -0.48
C LEU A 44 8.71 -5.99 -1.01
N ARG A 45 9.71 -5.91 -0.13
CA ARG A 45 11.12 -5.86 -0.53
C ARG A 45 11.51 -7.13 -1.28
N ASP A 46 11.18 -8.30 -0.74
CA ASP A 46 11.49 -9.59 -1.36
C ASP A 46 10.80 -9.76 -2.72
N ALA A 47 9.57 -9.26 -2.84
CA ALA A 47 8.83 -9.30 -4.11
C ALA A 47 9.44 -8.34 -5.15
N LEU A 48 9.74 -7.10 -4.76
CA LEU A 48 10.30 -6.10 -5.66
C LEU A 48 11.71 -6.47 -6.12
N ALA A 49 12.55 -7.04 -5.25
CA ALA A 49 13.92 -7.46 -5.57
C ALA A 49 14.00 -8.51 -6.70
N LYS A 50 12.90 -9.21 -7.01
CA LYS A 50 12.83 -10.15 -8.14
C LYS A 50 12.81 -9.44 -9.50
N HIS A 51 12.48 -8.15 -9.53
CA HIS A 51 12.40 -7.38 -10.75
C HIS A 51 13.71 -6.62 -10.98
N ALA A 52 14.25 -6.68 -12.21
CA ALA A 52 15.55 -6.10 -12.56
C ALA A 52 15.66 -4.58 -12.34
N LEU A 53 14.53 -3.86 -12.27
CA LEU A 53 14.52 -2.42 -11.96
C LEU A 53 14.78 -2.09 -10.49
N PHE A 54 14.73 -3.08 -9.59
CA PHE A 54 14.85 -2.90 -8.14
C PHE A 54 16.05 -3.64 -7.54
N THR A 55 17.03 -4.02 -8.36
CA THR A 55 18.31 -4.57 -7.89
C THR A 55 19.18 -3.46 -7.31
N ALA A 56 19.73 -3.70 -6.13
CA ALA A 56 20.68 -2.81 -5.44
C ALA A 56 22.09 -2.88 -6.04
#